data_AF-A0AAD6BSU9-F1
#
_entry.id   AF-A0AAD6BSU9-F1
#
_cell.length_a   1.000
_cell.length_b   1.000
_cell.length_c   1.000
_cell.angle_alpha   90.00
_cell.angle_beta   90.00
_cell.angle_gamma   90.00
#
_symmetry.space_group_name_H-M   'P 1'
#
loop_
_entity.id
_entity.type
_entity.pdbx_description
1 polymer ?
#
loop_
_entity_poly.entity_id
_entity_poly.type
_entity_poly.pdbx_seq_one_letter_code
_entity_poly.pdbx_strand_id
1 'polypeptide(L)'
;MSSIITSLKDLVTSVFEVIFSVFNSAIDMVSGLVMGVVNSVIGVVKMALHTVGNFLEAAGGVGKFVASNIVVIALIAGGIYGYLQYQGRQGRPARVGNKKLN
;
A
#
# COMPACT_ATOMS: atom_id res chain seq x y z
N MET A 1 15.22 37.59 -60.58
CA MET A 1 16.17 36.49 -60.27
C MET A 1 16.31 36.20 -58.78
N SER A 2 16.15 37.18 -57.87
CA SER A 2 16.19 36.96 -56.41
C SER A 2 15.14 35.94 -55.91
N SER A 3 13.87 36.05 -56.32
CA SER A 3 12.81 35.14 -55.83
C SER A 3 13.04 33.66 -56.13
N ILE A 4 13.63 33.30 -57.26
CA ILE A 4 13.85 31.89 -57.63
C ILE A 4 14.88 31.26 -56.70
N ILE A 5 15.94 32.01 -56.36
CA ILE A 5 16.99 31.57 -55.45
C ILE A 5 16.43 31.45 -54.02
N THR A 6 15.58 32.39 -53.60
CA THR A 6 14.90 32.33 -52.29
C THR A 6 13.99 31.11 -52.20
N SER A 7 13.11 30.89 -53.19
CA SER A 7 12.19 29.74 -53.19
C SER A 7 12.91 28.39 -53.23
N LEU A 8 14.06 28.30 -53.93
CA LEU A 8 14.87 27.08 -53.91
C LEU A 8 15.49 26.83 -52.53
N LYS A 9 15.94 27.89 -51.86
CA LYS A 9 16.49 27.81 -50.50
C LYS A 9 15.41 27.38 -49.51
N ASP A 10 14.21 27.93 -49.61
CA ASP A 10 13.07 27.58 -48.75
C ASP A 10 12.63 26.13 -48.97
N LEU A 11 12.64 25.66 -50.23
CA LEU A 11 12.34 24.26 -50.55
C LEU A 11 13.36 23.31 -49.91
N VAL A 12 14.65 23.61 -50.04
CA VAL A 12 15.72 22.81 -49.44
C VAL A 12 15.61 22.81 -47.92
N THR A 13 15.36 23.98 -47.30
CA THR A 13 15.15 24.09 -45.86
C THR A 13 13.97 23.26 -45.40
N SER A 14 12.82 23.33 -46.08
CA SER A 14 11.62 22.55 -45.75
C SER A 14 11.88 21.04 -45.82
N VAL A 15 12.62 20.57 -46.83
CA VAL A 15 12.99 19.15 -46.94
C VAL A 15 13.84 18.71 -45.75
N PHE A 16 14.85 19.49 -45.38
CA PHE A 16 15.66 19.19 -44.20
C PHE A 16 14.85 19.24 -42.90
N GLU A 17 13.95 20.20 -42.77
CA GLU A 17 13.11 20.38 -41.58
C GLU A 17 12.16 19.19 -41.37
N VAL A 18 11.58 18.65 -42.45
CA VAL A 18 10.77 17.42 -42.41
C VAL A 18 11.63 16.22 -41.99
N ILE A 19 12.84 16.08 -42.55
CA ILE A 19 13.76 14.99 -42.17
C ILE A 19 14.08 15.08 -40.68
N PHE A 20 14.49 16.25 -40.19
CA PHE A 20 14.78 16.46 -38.76
C PHE A 20 13.56 16.25 -37.87
N SER A 21 12.37 16.67 -38.31
CA SER A 21 11.11 16.45 -37.60
C SER A 21 10.80 14.97 -37.41
N VAL A 22 11.03 14.14 -38.44
CA VAL A 22 10.85 12.69 -38.36
C VAL A 22 11.83 12.06 -37.37
N PHE A 23 13.11 12.47 -37.41
CA PHE A 23 14.11 11.98 -36.44
C PHE A 23 13.79 12.39 -35.00
N ASN A 24 13.43 13.65 -34.78
CA ASN A 24 13.04 14.14 -33.45
C ASN A 24 11.81 13.39 -32.94
N SER A 25 10.80 13.18 -33.79
CA SER A 25 9.60 12.41 -33.43
C SER A 25 9.93 10.96 -33.06
N ALA A 26 10.86 10.33 -33.77
CA ALA A 26 11.31 8.97 -33.45
C ALA A 26 12.06 8.91 -32.11
N ILE A 27 12.93 9.89 -31.84
CA ILE A 27 13.65 9.99 -30.57
C ILE A 27 12.67 10.24 -29.41
N ASP A 28 11.71 11.13 -29.59
CA ASP A 28 10.68 11.42 -28.58
C ASP A 28 9.82 10.20 -28.28
N MET A 29 9.47 9.41 -29.31
CA MET A 29 8.73 8.17 -29.12
C MET A 29 9.53 7.15 -28.29
N VAL A 30 10.82 6.96 -28.60
CA VAL A 30 11.69 6.04 -27.85
C VAL A 30 11.89 6.53 -26.41
N SER A 31 12.16 7.82 -26.24
CA SER A 31 12.29 8.46 -24.92
C SER A 31 11.02 8.29 -24.09
N GLY A 32 9.86 8.52 -24.69
CA GLY A 32 8.56 8.33 -24.06
C GLY A 32 8.29 6.88 -23.65
N LEU A 33 8.67 5.90 -24.47
CA LEU A 33 8.56 4.48 -24.14
C LEU A 33 9.47 4.12 -22.95
N VAL A 34 10.73 4.58 -22.96
CA VAL A 34 11.67 4.33 -21.85
C VAL A 34 11.15 4.96 -20.56
N MET A 35 10.70 6.21 -20.59
CA MET A 35 10.10 6.87 -19.42
C MET A 35 8.84 6.14 -18.96
N GLY A 36 8.00 5.67 -19.89
CA GLY A 36 6.81 4.88 -19.58
C GLY A 36 7.14 3.60 -18.81
N VAL A 37 8.16 2.86 -19.26
CA VAL A 37 8.64 1.64 -18.59
C VAL A 37 9.20 1.97 -17.20
N VAL A 38 10.07 2.99 -17.10
CA VAL A 38 10.65 3.41 -15.80
C VAL A 38 9.56 3.82 -14.82
N ASN A 39 8.59 4.62 -15.25
CA ASN A 39 7.47 5.05 -14.42
C ASN A 39 6.57 3.89 -14.01
N SER A 40 6.38 2.90 -14.89
CA SER A 40 5.64 1.68 -14.56
C SER A 40 6.34 0.89 -13.44
N VAL A 41 7.65 0.67 -13.56
CA VAL A 41 8.44 -0.03 -12.54
C VAL A 41 8.41 0.73 -11.20
N ILE A 42 8.63 2.05 -11.23
CA ILE A 42 8.52 2.90 -10.03
C ILE A 42 7.13 2.81 -9.42
N GLY A 43 6.07 2.83 -10.25
CA GLY A 43 4.68 2.70 -9.81
C GLY A 43 4.43 1.38 -9.09
N VAL A 44 4.89 0.26 -9.65
CA VAL A 44 4.76 -1.07 -9.03
C VAL A 44 5.50 -1.14 -7.70
N VAL A 45 6.74 -0.64 -7.64
CA VAL A 45 7.53 -0.63 -6.40
C VAL A 45 6.86 0.23 -5.34
N LYS A 46 6.38 1.43 -5.69
CA LYS A 46 5.63 2.29 -4.76
C LYS A 46 4.38 1.59 -4.24
N MET A 47 3.60 0.93 -5.10
CA MET A 47 2.41 0.20 -4.71
C MET A 47 2.74 -0.93 -3.73
N ALA A 48 3.81 -1.69 -3.98
CA ALA A 48 4.28 -2.73 -3.08
C ALA A 48 4.69 -2.16 -1.71
N LEU A 49 5.49 -1.09 -1.70
CA LEU A 49 5.92 -0.41 -0.47
C LEU A 49 4.74 0.14 0.32
N HIS A 50 3.77 0.78 -0.32
CA HIS A 50 2.55 1.26 0.34
C HIS A 50 1.73 0.11 0.92
N THR A 51 1.59 -1.01 0.21
CA THR A 51 0.83 -2.16 0.70
C THR A 51 1.47 -2.75 1.96
N VAL A 52 2.80 -2.93 1.94
CA VAL A 52 3.55 -3.42 3.11
C VAL A 52 3.50 -2.41 4.25
N GLY A 53 3.70 -1.12 3.96
CA GLY A 53 3.63 -0.04 4.94
C GLY A 53 2.28 0.01 5.64
N ASN A 54 1.18 -0.02 4.87
CA ASN A 54 -0.18 -0.02 5.40
C ASN A 54 -0.45 -1.26 6.28
N PHE A 55 0.09 -2.43 5.91
CA PHE A 55 -0.06 -3.64 6.72
C PHE A 55 0.69 -3.54 8.05
N LEU A 56 1.93 -3.00 8.02
CA LEU A 56 2.72 -2.75 9.22
C LEU A 56 2.08 -1.69 10.11
N GLU A 57 1.52 -0.62 9.53
CA GLU A 57 0.77 0.40 10.26
C GLU A 57 -0.50 -0.17 10.89
N ALA A 58 -1.23 -1.03 10.19
CA ALA A 58 -2.40 -1.71 10.76
C ALA A 58 -2.00 -2.61 11.94
N ALA A 59 -0.94 -3.41 11.80
CA ALA A 59 -0.41 -4.25 12.87
C ALA A 59 0.10 -3.41 14.07
N GLY A 60 0.84 -2.32 13.79
CA GLY A 60 1.29 -1.36 14.79
C GLY A 60 0.12 -0.64 15.48
N GLY A 61 -0.95 -0.36 14.75
CA GLY A 61 -2.18 0.23 15.25
C GLY A 61 -2.88 -0.66 16.27
N VAL A 62 -2.95 -1.98 16.03
CA VAL A 62 -3.46 -2.95 17.00
C VAL A 62 -2.58 -2.99 18.25
N GLY A 63 -1.25 -3.06 18.09
CA GLY A 63 -0.33 -3.02 19.21
C GLY A 63 -0.49 -1.74 20.06
N LYS A 64 -0.60 -0.59 19.41
CA LYS A 64 -0.83 0.71 20.06
C LYS A 64 -2.19 0.78 20.75
N PHE A 65 -3.23 0.21 20.16
CA PHE A 65 -4.55 0.10 20.77
C PHE A 65 -4.50 -0.73 22.05
N VAL A 66 -3.87 -1.92 22.00
CA VAL A 66 -3.72 -2.79 23.18
C VAL A 66 -2.88 -2.11 24.25
N ALA A 67 -1.75 -1.50 23.89
CA ALA A 67 -0.89 -0.77 24.82
C ALA A 67 -1.63 0.39 25.49
N SER A 68 -2.40 1.17 24.73
CA SER A 68 -3.15 2.33 25.23
C SER A 68 -4.34 1.94 26.12
N ASN A 69 -4.90 0.74 25.94
CA ASN A 69 -6.11 0.28 26.65
C ASN A 69 -5.83 -0.90 27.58
N ILE A 70 -4.57 -1.14 27.92
CA ILE A 70 -4.14 -2.36 28.62
C ILE A 70 -4.86 -2.55 29.96
N VAL A 71 -5.16 -1.47 30.69
CA VAL A 71 -5.89 -1.52 31.97
C VAL A 71 -7.32 -2.01 31.78
N VAL A 72 -8.05 -1.46 30.81
CA VAL A 72 -9.43 -1.84 30.51
C VAL A 72 -9.49 -3.28 30.00
N ILE A 73 -8.58 -3.64 29.09
CA ILE A 73 -8.46 -5.00 28.56
C ILE A 73 -8.17 -5.99 29.69
N ALA A 74 -7.25 -5.67 30.61
CA ALA A 74 -6.91 -6.52 31.75
C ALA A 74 -8.10 -6.70 32.71
N LEU A 75 -8.89 -5.65 32.97
CA LEU A 75 -10.08 -5.74 33.80
C LEU A 75 -11.14 -6.64 33.17
N ILE A 76 -11.40 -6.49 31.86
CA ILE A 76 -12.36 -7.33 31.14
C ILE A 76 -11.87 -8.79 31.12
N ALA A 77 -10.61 -9.03 30.78
CA ALA A 77 -10.04 -10.37 30.75
C ALA A 77 -10.06 -11.04 32.14
N GLY A 78 -9.70 -10.30 33.18
CA GLY A 78 -9.77 -10.75 34.57
C GLY A 78 -11.21 -11.05 35.01
N GLY A 79 -12.18 -10.22 34.61
CA GLY A 79 -13.60 -10.43 34.88
C GLY A 79 -14.15 -11.68 34.20
N ILE A 80 -13.84 -11.87 32.90
CA ILE A 80 -14.22 -13.08 32.14
C ILE A 80 -13.59 -14.33 32.77
N TYR A 81 -12.29 -14.30 33.07
CA TYR A 81 -11.61 -15.42 33.71
C TYR A 81 -12.20 -15.74 35.08
N GLY A 82 -12.45 -14.71 35.90
CA GLY A 82 -13.08 -14.85 37.20
C GLY A 82 -14.49 -15.46 37.09
N TYR A 83 -15.28 -15.03 36.11
CA TYR A 83 -16.62 -15.55 35.86
C TYR A 83 -16.59 -17.01 35.40
N LEU A 84 -15.73 -17.36 34.44
CA LEU A 84 -15.56 -18.74 33.97
C LEU A 84 -15.08 -19.66 35.10
N GLN A 85 -14.14 -19.19 35.91
CA GLN A 85 -13.64 -19.91 37.08
C GLN A 85 -14.75 -20.11 38.14
N TYR A 86 -15.64 -19.13 38.28
CA TYR A 86 -16.80 -19.22 39.16
C TYR A 86 -17.86 -20.21 38.63
N GLN A 87 -18.20 -20.16 37.34
CA GLN A 87 -19.09 -21.14 36.69
C GLN A 87 -18.54 -22.58 36.80
N GLY A 88 -17.25 -22.78 36.56
CA GLY A 88 -16.61 -24.09 36.70
C GLY A 88 -16.67 -24.67 38.12
N ARG A 89 -16.89 -23.82 39.13
CA ARG A 89 -17.09 -24.22 40.53
C ARG A 89 -18.56 -24.49 40.87
N GLN A 90 -19.52 -23.89 40.16
CA GLN A 90 -20.95 -24.14 40.39
C GLN A 90 -21.41 -25.54 39.95
N GLY A 91 -20.65 -26.23 39.08
CA GLY A 91 -20.88 -27.63 38.72
C GLY A 91 -20.34 -28.66 39.74
N ARG A 92 -19.70 -28.23 40.83
CA ARG A 92 -19.19 -29.13 41.88
C ARG A 92 -20.17 -29.12 43.06
N PRO A 93 -20.70 -30.27 43.49
CA PRO A 93 -21.60 -30.31 44.65
C PRO A 93 -20.89 -29.73 45.87
N ALA A 94 -21.48 -28.73 46.49
CA ALA A 94 -20.97 -28.13 47.72
C ALA A 94 -20.87 -29.23 48.80
N ARG A 95 -19.65 -29.64 49.15
CA ARG A 95 -19.42 -30.50 50.31
C ARG A 95 -19.53 -29.65 51.58
N VAL A 96 -20.74 -29.47 52.07
CA VAL A 96 -20.96 -29.17 53.48
C VAL A 96 -20.80 -30.45 54.27
N GLY A 97 -19.79 -30.51 55.15
CA GLY A 97 -19.60 -31.55 56.17
C GLY A 97 -19.83 -32.99 55.70
N ASN A 98 -18.81 -33.63 55.12
CA ASN A 98 -18.67 -35.08 54.94
C ASN A 98 -19.90 -35.91 54.49
N LYS A 99 -20.93 -35.30 53.88
CA LYS A 99 -22.09 -36.05 53.39
C LYS A 99 -22.56 -35.52 52.04
N LYS A 100 -22.49 -36.39 51.03
CA LYS A 100 -23.21 -36.22 49.77
C LYS A 100 -24.70 -36.32 50.09
N LEU A 101 -25.45 -35.25 49.84
CA LEU A 101 -26.90 -35.33 49.68
C LEU A 101 -27.17 -35.83 48.26
N ASN A 102 -27.88 -36.96 48.20
CA ASN A 102 -28.36 -37.61 46.98
C ASN A 102 -29.58 -36.87 46.45
#